data_AF-A0A9Q1BZG8-F1
#
_entry.id   AF-A0A9Q1BZG8-F1
#
_cell.length_a   1.000
_cell.length_b   1.000
_cell.length_c   1.000
_cell.angle_alpha   90.00
_cell.angle_beta   90.00
_cell.angle_gamma   90.00
#
_symmetry.space_group_name_H-M   'P 1'
#
loop_
_entity.id
_entity.type
_entity.pdbx_description
1 polymer ?
#
loop_
_entity_poly.entity_id
_entity_poly.type
_entity_poly.pdbx_seq_one_letter_code
_entity_poly.pdbx_strand_id
1 'polypeptide(L)'
;MHLLLGVAPSAVITYVSPLFPGCVSDKAVVEKSELLKVFKPGDLILADKGFFIQKIVPEGVSVNIPPFLNHGKFSKSEVKVTKNIAKCRIHVERANARLKDFQVLSFIPPYLKCYAEKIVKLCAALVNQSYRIP
;
A
#
# COMPACT_ATOMS: atom_id res chain seq x y z
N MET A 1 -2.06 -10.99 -11.26
CA MET A 1 -3.14 -10.06 -10.87
C MET A 1 -2.51 -9.03 -9.96
N HIS A 2 -2.82 -7.76 -10.14
CA HIS A 2 -2.34 -6.65 -9.32
C HIS A 2 -3.43 -6.17 -8.38
N LEU A 3 -3.02 -5.72 -7.20
CA LEU A 3 -3.85 -5.14 -6.17
C LEU A 3 -3.07 -3.99 -5.54
N LEU A 4 -3.76 -2.90 -5.24
CA LEU A 4 -3.23 -1.79 -4.45
C LEU A 4 -3.75 -1.90 -3.02
N LEU A 5 -2.82 -1.81 -2.07
CA LEU A 5 -3.09 -1.89 -0.64
C LEU A 5 -2.70 -0.57 0.02
N GLY A 6 -3.62 -0.02 0.81
CA GLY A 6 -3.35 1.10 1.71
C GLY A 6 -3.21 0.58 3.14
N VAL A 7 -2.13 0.95 3.81
CA VAL A 7 -1.84 0.57 5.19
C VAL A 7 -1.60 1.84 6.00
N ALA A 8 -2.31 1.99 7.12
CA ALA A 8 -2.09 3.08 8.04
C ALA A 8 -0.77 2.91 8.81
N PRO A 9 -0.20 3.99 9.39
CA PRO A 9 0.98 3.89 10.27
C PRO A 9 0.78 2.96 11.48
N SER A 10 -0.48 2.70 11.87
CA SER A 10 -0.86 1.71 12.88
C SER A 10 -0.76 0.25 12.39
N ALA A 11 -0.29 0.02 11.15
CA ALA A 11 -0.17 -1.27 10.48
C ALA A 11 -1.50 -1.98 10.16
N VAL A 12 -2.61 -1.23 10.20
CA VAL A 12 -3.93 -1.70 9.80
C VAL A 12 -4.11 -1.43 8.31
N ILE A 13 -4.59 -2.41 7.56
CA ILE A 13 -4.99 -2.24 6.16
C ILE A 13 -6.26 -1.38 6.12
N THR A 14 -6.18 -0.19 5.56
CA THR A 14 -7.28 0.77 5.48
C THR A 14 -7.96 0.77 4.12
N TYR A 15 -7.28 0.25 3.09
CA TYR A 15 -7.79 0.28 1.74
C TYR A 15 -7.32 -0.93 0.93
N VAL A 16 -8.23 -1.49 0.13
CA VAL A 16 -7.99 -2.61 -0.77
C VAL A 16 -8.68 -2.28 -2.10
N SER A 17 -7.89 -2.13 -3.18
CA SER A 17 -8.45 -1.80 -4.49
C SER A 17 -9.22 -2.97 -5.12
N PRO A 18 -9.96 -2.71 -6.22
CA PRO A 18 -10.34 -3.76 -7.15
C PRO A 18 -9.13 -4.52 -7.69
N LEU A 19 -9.40 -5.67 -8.30
CA LEU A 19 -8.37 -6.52 -8.88
C LEU A 19 -8.06 -6.13 -10.32
N PHE A 20 -6.78 -5.98 -10.62
CA PHE A 20 -6.31 -5.57 -11.93
C PHE A 20 -5.57 -6.71 -12.65
N PRO A 21 -5.71 -6.83 -13.98
CA PRO A 21 -4.87 -7.72 -14.78
C PRO A 21 -3.38 -7.42 -14.60
N GLY A 22 -2.52 -8.43 -14.78
CA GLY A 22 -1.06 -8.36 -14.61
C GLY A 22 -0.33 -7.38 -15.55
N CYS A 23 -1.02 -6.85 -16.55
CA CYS A 23 -0.47 -5.96 -17.57
C CYS A 23 -0.77 -4.47 -17.30
N VAL A 24 -1.51 -4.15 -16.23
CA VAL A 24 -1.87 -2.77 -15.91
C VAL A 24 -0.72 -2.12 -15.15
N SER A 25 -0.30 -0.93 -15.57
CA SER A 25 0.74 -0.16 -14.89
C SER A 25 0.27 0.33 -13.51
N ASP A 26 1.20 0.46 -12.58
CA ASP A 26 0.95 0.96 -11.23
C ASP A 26 0.18 2.29 -11.21
N LYS A 27 0.53 3.20 -12.12
CA LYS A 27 -0.17 4.49 -12.27
C LYS A 27 -1.64 4.30 -12.67
N ALA A 28 -1.90 3.43 -13.64
CA ALA A 28 -3.25 3.15 -14.11
C ALA A 28 -4.08 2.41 -13.05
N VAL A 29 -3.44 1.56 -12.23
CA VAL A 29 -4.08 0.94 -11.07
C VAL A 29 -4.55 2.03 -10.10
N VAL A 30 -3.71 3.00 -9.75
CA VAL A 30 -4.07 4.09 -8.81
C VAL A 30 -5.22 4.93 -9.34
N GLU A 31 -5.16 5.37 -10.60
CA GLU A 31 -6.22 6.16 -11.24
C GLU A 31 -7.57 5.43 -11.27
N LYS A 32 -7.56 4.12 -11.58
CA LYS A 32 -8.78 3.30 -11.67
C LYS A 32 -9.27 2.76 -10.33
N SER A 33 -8.44 2.81 -9.28
CA SER A 33 -8.79 2.30 -7.96
C SER A 33 -9.71 3.24 -7.18
N GLU A 34 -9.94 4.46 -7.66
CA GLU A 34 -10.64 5.53 -6.92
C GLU A 34 -9.95 5.94 -5.61
N LEU A 35 -8.73 5.46 -5.34
CA LEU A 35 -7.95 5.83 -4.16
C LEU A 35 -7.79 7.36 -4.05
N LEU A 36 -7.67 8.04 -5.18
CA LEU A 36 -7.53 9.50 -5.24
C LEU A 36 -8.72 10.26 -4.63
N LYS A 37 -9.92 9.67 -4.61
CA LYS A 37 -11.12 10.26 -4.01
C LYS A 37 -11.15 10.15 -2.47
N VAL A 38 -10.34 9.26 -1.91
CA VAL A 38 -10.27 9.02 -0.46
C VAL A 38 -9.41 10.08 0.23
N PHE A 39 -8.41 10.62 -0.48
CA PHE A 39 -7.47 11.58 0.09
C PHE A 39 -8.10 12.94 0.34
N LYS A 40 -7.64 13.58 1.42
CA LYS A 40 -8.04 14.93 1.81
C LYS A 40 -6.84 15.86 1.83
N PRO A 41 -7.02 17.17 1.54
CA PRO A 41 -5.96 18.15 1.69
C PRO A 41 -5.32 18.06 3.07
N GLY A 42 -3.99 17.98 3.13
CA GLY A 42 -3.19 17.77 4.34
C GLY A 42 -2.70 16.33 4.56
N ASP A 43 -3.21 15.35 3.81
CA ASP A 43 -2.76 13.96 3.92
C ASP A 43 -1.32 13.78 3.41
N LEU A 44 -0.58 12.87 4.06
CA LEU A 44 0.76 12.43 3.64
C LEU A 44 0.74 10.96 3.22
N ILE A 45 1.07 10.71 1.96
CA ILE A 45 1.14 9.37 1.39
C ILE A 45 2.61 8.92 1.36
N LEU A 46 2.88 7.74 1.91
CA LEU A 46 4.15 7.04 1.73
C LEU A 46 3.99 6.06 0.57
N ALA A 47 4.69 6.31 -0.53
CA ALA A 47 4.64 5.45 -1.70
C ALA A 47 5.95 4.66 -1.84
N ASP A 48 5.85 3.44 -2.35
CA ASP A 48 7.03 2.60 -2.59
C ASP A 48 7.96 3.21 -3.65
N LYS A 49 9.21 2.75 -3.64
CA LYS A 49 10.20 3.19 -4.63
C LYS A 49 9.69 2.85 -6.04
N GLY A 50 9.71 3.82 -6.95
CA GLY A 50 9.24 3.65 -8.33
C GLY A 50 7.74 3.94 -8.53
N PHE A 51 6.99 4.21 -7.46
CA PHE A 51 5.59 4.59 -7.53
C PHE A 51 5.45 6.10 -7.78
N PHE A 52 5.51 6.52 -9.05
CA PHE A 52 5.47 7.93 -9.45
C PHE A 52 4.03 8.49 -9.49
N ILE A 53 3.37 8.55 -8.33
CA ILE A 53 1.98 9.03 -8.21
C ILE A 53 1.86 10.54 -7.94
N GLN A 54 2.97 11.24 -7.69
CA GLN A 54 2.98 12.68 -7.36
C GLN A 54 2.18 13.55 -8.35
N LYS A 55 2.14 13.17 -9.64
CA LYS A 55 1.45 13.94 -10.68
C LYS A 55 -0.07 13.73 -10.75
N ILE A 56 -0.59 12.70 -10.08
CA ILE A 56 -2.02 12.31 -10.14
C ILE A 56 -2.75 12.52 -8.81
N VAL A 57 -1.99 12.83 -7.75
CA VAL A 57 -2.55 13.09 -6.43
C VAL A 57 -3.25 14.46 -6.41
N PRO A 58 -4.42 14.58 -5.76
CA PRO A 58 -5.16 15.84 -5.68
C PRO A 58 -4.38 16.94 -4.95
N GLU A 59 -4.73 18.20 -5.23
CA GLU A 59 -4.10 19.36 -4.61
C GLU A 59 -4.18 19.31 -3.08
N GLY A 60 -3.09 19.71 -2.42
CA GLY A 60 -2.98 19.71 -0.95
C GLY A 60 -2.57 18.38 -0.33
N VAL A 61 -2.43 17.30 -1.10
CA VAL A 61 -1.93 16.01 -0.59
C VAL A 61 -0.45 15.85 -0.94
N SER A 62 0.35 15.49 0.06
CA SER A 62 1.80 15.31 -0.10
C SER A 62 2.14 13.86 -0.33
N VAL A 63 3.03 13.57 -1.29
CA VAL A 63 3.56 12.23 -1.51
C VAL A 63 5.04 12.20 -1.18
N ASN A 64 5.39 11.45 -0.15
CA ASN A 64 6.77 11.22 0.22
C ASN A 64 7.23 9.88 -0.35
N ILE A 65 8.10 9.96 -1.37
CA ILE A 65 8.79 8.84 -1.97
C ILE A 65 10.20 8.81 -1.37
N PRO A 66 10.66 7.70 -0.77
CA PRO A 66 11.99 7.65 -0.16
C PRO A 66 13.07 8.02 -1.19
N PRO A 67 14.01 8.92 -0.85
CA PRO A 67 15.02 9.37 -1.81
C PRO A 67 15.91 8.20 -2.27
N PHE A 68 16.43 8.32 -3.50
CA PHE A 68 17.59 7.54 -3.92
C PHE A 68 18.74 7.83 -2.95
N LEU A 69 19.43 6.78 -2.51
CA LEU A 69 20.48 6.86 -1.51
C LEU A 69 21.71 7.56 -2.13
N ASN A 70 21.65 8.88 -2.30
CA ASN A 70 22.78 9.68 -2.77
C ASN A 70 23.53 10.20 -1.55
N HIS A 71 24.72 9.63 -1.38
CA HIS A 71 25.77 9.91 -0.39
C HIS A 71 25.70 11.30 0.28
N GLY A 72 25.17 11.36 1.50
CA GLY A 72 25.19 12.56 2.33
C GLY A 72 24.78 12.24 3.77
N LYS A 73 25.49 12.79 4.75
CA LYS A 73 25.21 12.59 6.18
C LYS A 73 23.89 13.30 6.52
N PHE A 74 22.88 12.53 6.96
CA PHE A 74 21.61 13.09 7.43
C PHE A 74 21.78 13.95 8.69
N SER A 75 21.08 15.08 8.75
CA SER A 75 20.90 15.88 9.97
C SER A 75 20.12 15.09 11.03
N LYS A 76 20.27 15.42 12.32
CA LYS A 76 19.54 14.76 13.44
C LYS A 76 18.01 14.79 13.24
N SER A 77 17.46 15.85 12.66
CA SER A 77 16.02 15.96 12.34
C SER A 77 15.61 15.03 11.19
N GLU A 78 16.41 14.97 10.13
CA GLU A 78 16.21 14.10 8.97
C GLU A 78 16.30 12.62 9.36
N VAL A 79 17.25 12.25 10.23
CA VAL A 79 17.37 10.88 10.76
C VAL A 79 16.08 10.42 11.43
N LYS A 80 15.39 11.30 12.18
CA LYS A 80 14.14 10.96 12.89
C LYS A 80 12.99 10.73 11.91
N VAL A 81 12.89 11.58 10.88
CA VAL A 81 11.89 11.44 9.81
C VAL A 81 12.13 10.16 9.00
N THR A 82 13.38 9.91 8.58
CA THR A 82 13.79 8.70 7.87
C THR A 82 13.52 7.43 8.70
N LYS A 83 13.75 7.48 10.03
CA LYS A 83 13.45 6.36 10.93
C LYS A 83 11.94 6.07 11.02
N ASN A 84 11.10 7.09 11.06
CA ASN A 84 9.64 6.92 11.08
C ASN A 84 9.13 6.36 9.74
N ILE A 85 9.64 6.86 8.62
CA ILE A 85 9.32 6.33 7.28
C ILE A 85 9.72 4.86 7.17
N ALA A 86 10.93 4.51 7.65
CA ALA A 86 11.41 3.13 7.66
C ALA A 86 10.51 2.22 8.52
N LYS A 87 10.04 2.68 9.69
CA LYS A 87 9.09 1.94 10.52
C LYS A 87 7.75 1.72 9.80
N CYS A 88 7.17 2.76 9.20
CA CYS A 88 5.93 2.64 8.43
C CYS A 88 6.08 1.63 7.29
N ARG A 89 7.23 1.65 6.59
CA ARG A 89 7.53 0.69 5.53
C ARG A 89 7.57 -0.77 6.03
N ILE A 90 8.17 -1.01 7.20
CA ILE A 90 8.17 -2.35 7.81
C ILE A 90 6.74 -2.82 8.07
N HIS A 91 5.83 -1.93 8.48
CA HIS A 91 4.42 -2.29 8.67
C HIS A 91 3.74 -2.68 7.36
N VAL A 92 3.99 -1.95 6.26
CA VAL A 92 3.49 -2.29 4.92
C VAL A 92 4.02 -3.65 4.47
N GLU A 93 5.33 -3.87 4.57
CA GLU A 93 5.98 -5.13 4.16
C GLU A 93 5.44 -6.32 4.95
N ARG A 94 5.20 -6.15 6.26
CA ARG A 94 4.57 -7.18 7.11
C ARG A 94 3.11 -7.46 6.73
N ALA A 95 2.32 -6.43 6.44
CA ALA A 95 0.94 -6.61 6.00
C ALA A 95 0.90 -7.37 4.66
N ASN A 96 1.78 -7.02 3.72
CA ASN A 96 1.93 -7.72 2.44
C ASN A 96 2.39 -9.17 2.62
N ALA A 97 3.33 -9.44 3.52
CA ALA A 97 3.78 -10.80 3.82
C ALA A 97 2.62 -11.65 4.35
N ARG A 98 1.88 -11.14 5.35
CA ARG A 98 0.72 -11.84 5.91
C ARG A 98 -0.38 -12.12 4.88
N LEU A 99 -0.62 -11.19 3.95
CA LEU A 99 -1.54 -11.45 2.85
C LEU A 99 -1.05 -12.58 1.95
N LYS A 100 0.25 -12.64 1.65
CA LYS A 100 0.84 -13.71 0.83
C LYS A 100 0.85 -15.08 1.50
N ASP A 101 0.78 -15.14 2.83
CA ASP A 101 0.68 -16.40 3.58
C ASP A 101 -0.64 -17.15 3.31
N PHE A 102 -1.68 -16.46 2.86
CA PHE A 102 -2.93 -17.09 2.46
C PHE A 102 -2.78 -17.83 1.13
N GLN A 103 -2.63 -19.16 1.18
CA GLN A 103 -2.49 -19.99 -0.01
C GLN A 103 -3.64 -19.87 -1.01
N VAL A 104 -4.83 -19.47 -0.57
CA VAL A 104 -5.98 -19.19 -1.44
C VAL A 104 -5.70 -18.04 -2.43
N LEU A 105 -4.79 -17.12 -2.10
CA LEU A 105 -4.38 -16.03 -3.00
C LEU A 105 -3.31 -16.47 -4.00
N SER A 106 -2.57 -17.55 -3.72
CA SER A 106 -1.57 -18.11 -4.62
C SER A 106 -2.21 -18.77 -5.84
N PHE A 107 -3.37 -19.40 -5.65
CA PHE A 107 -4.13 -20.02 -6.74
C PHE A 107 -5.62 -19.90 -6.50
N ILE A 108 -6.30 -19.12 -7.35
CA ILE A 108 -7.77 -19.04 -7.38
C ILE A 108 -8.25 -19.87 -8.58
N PRO A 109 -9.01 -20.96 -8.33
CA PRO A 109 -9.58 -21.77 -9.39
C PRO A 109 -10.43 -20.94 -10.37
N PRO A 110 -10.48 -21.28 -11.67
CA PRO A 110 -11.21 -20.49 -12.67
C PRO A 110 -12.66 -20.19 -12.29
N TYR A 111 -13.36 -21.15 -11.69
CA TYR A 111 -14.74 -21.01 -11.26
C TYR A 111 -14.94 -20.08 -10.04
N LEU A 112 -13.88 -19.76 -9.29
CA LEU A 112 -13.91 -18.79 -8.18
C LEU A 112 -13.35 -17.42 -8.56
N LYS A 113 -12.88 -17.23 -9.79
CA LYS A 113 -12.32 -15.94 -10.23
C LYS A 113 -13.31 -14.78 -10.09
N CYS A 114 -14.60 -15.03 -10.30
CA CYS A 114 -15.65 -14.02 -10.07
C CYS A 114 -15.76 -13.57 -8.61
N TYR A 115 -15.27 -14.38 -7.66
CA TYR A 115 -15.22 -14.06 -6.23
C TYR A 115 -13.86 -13.58 -5.75
N ALA A 116 -12.86 -13.50 -6.63
CA ALA A 116 -11.48 -13.18 -6.25
C ALA A 116 -11.38 -11.86 -5.46
N GLU A 117 -12.15 -10.84 -5.84
CA GLU A 117 -12.17 -9.56 -5.10
C GLU A 117 -12.70 -9.71 -3.69
N LYS A 118 -13.76 -10.50 -3.50
CA LYS A 118 -14.35 -10.77 -2.18
C LYS A 118 -13.39 -11.56 -1.31
N ILE A 119 -12.72 -12.57 -1.89
CA ILE A 119 -11.73 -13.39 -1.19
C ILE A 119 -10.57 -12.51 -0.70
N VAL A 120 -10.02 -11.67 -1.56
CA VAL A 120 -8.91 -10.76 -1.21
C VAL A 120 -9.31 -9.78 -0.10
N LYS A 121 -10.50 -9.17 -0.20
CA LYS A 121 -11.02 -8.27 0.84
C LYS A 121 -11.22 -8.99 2.18
N LEU A 122 -11.70 -10.24 2.16
CA LEU A 122 -11.84 -11.06 3.35
C LEU A 122 -10.48 -11.37 3.98
N CYS A 123 -9.49 -11.79 3.19
CA CYS A 123 -8.13 -12.02 3.67
C CYS A 123 -7.54 -10.75 4.31
N ALA A 124 -7.73 -9.58 3.70
CA ALA A 124 -7.28 -8.31 4.28
C ALA A 124 -7.97 -7.99 5.61
N ALA A 125 -9.28 -8.25 5.72
CA ALA A 125 -10.00 -8.10 6.99
C ALA A 125 -9.48 -9.05 8.08
N LEU A 126 -9.15 -10.31 7.72
CA LEU A 126 -8.56 -11.28 8.64
C LEU A 126 -7.15 -10.87 9.09
N VAL A 127 -6.33 -10.31 8.20
CA VAL A 127 -5.02 -9.74 8.56
C VAL A 127 -5.16 -8.63 9.60
N ASN A 128 -6.18 -7.77 9.44
CA ASN A 128 -6.46 -6.70 10.40
C ASN A 128 -6.90 -7.24 11.76
N GLN A 129 -7.78 -8.25 11.81
CA GLN A 129 -8.21 -8.87 13.07
C GLN A 129 -7.08 -9.63 13.78
N SER A 130 -6.16 -10.21 13.01
CA SER A 130 -5.01 -10.93 13.55
C SER A 130 -3.93 -9.98 14.09
N TYR A 131 -4.09 -8.67 13.89
CA TYR A 131 -3.17 -7.66 14.40
C TYR A 131 -3.40 -7.45 15.91
N ARG A 132 -2.82 -8.35 16.71
CA ARG A 132 -2.75 -8.18 18.17
C ARG A 132 -1.67 -7.14 18.47
N ILE A 133 -2.09 -6.00 19.04
CA ILE A 133 -1.18 -4.97 19.55
C ILE A 133 -0.35 -5.64 20.66
N PRO A 134 1.00 -5.64 20.59
CA PRO A 134 1.83 -6.03 21.72
C PRO A 134 1.76 -5.01 22.84
#